data_AF-A0A542QUW1-F1
#
_entry.id   AF-A0A542QUW1-F1
#
_cell.length_a   1.000
_cell.length_b   1.000
_cell.length_c   1.000
_cell.angle_alpha   90.00
_cell.angle_beta   90.00
_cell.angle_gamma   90.00
#
_symmetry.space_group_name_H-M   'P 1'
#
loop_
_entity.id
_entity.type
_entity.pdbx_description
1 polymer ?
#
loop_
_entity_poly.entity_id
_entity_poly.type
_entity_poly.pdbx_seq_one_letter_code
_entity_poly.pdbx_strand_id
1 'polypeptide(L)'
;MLIQVNKISQDGVFLEPVLFDAEQVRQHDSRQISLGDNIITAQIPEGFFQPKWNGEQWVEGLTQQEIDTIKSKPIPPTELEIIGQQMVDKELQIMRLQTDNEVLGQQLAKKDLEIIQLQDDNHVLGQSIAGLERRLSLGGL
;
A
#
# COMPACT_ATOMS: atom_id res chain seq x y z
N MET A 1 -31.97 19.90 31.19
CA MET A 1 -30.56 19.73 30.75
C MET A 1 -30.49 18.38 30.06
N LEU A 2 -29.92 18.26 28.86
CA LEU A 2 -29.84 16.94 28.22
C LEU A 2 -28.59 16.20 28.67
N ILE A 3 -28.72 14.89 28.89
CA ILE A 3 -27.59 13.99 29.16
C ILE A 3 -27.59 12.84 28.16
N GLN A 4 -26.40 12.29 27.88
CA GLN A 4 -26.25 11.10 27.07
C GLN A 4 -26.40 9.84 27.92
N VAL A 5 -27.24 8.93 27.46
CA VAL A 5 -27.44 7.58 28.02
C VAL A 5 -27.34 6.55 26.89
N ASN A 6 -27.25 5.28 27.25
CA ASN A 6 -27.01 4.18 26.31
C ASN A 6 -28.28 3.37 26.11
N LYS A 7 -28.73 3.21 24.87
CA LYS A 7 -29.86 2.33 24.53
C LYS A 7 -29.35 0.91 24.26
N ILE A 8 -30.02 -0.07 24.82
CA ILE A 8 -29.72 -1.50 24.66
C ILE A 8 -30.89 -2.24 23.98
N SER A 9 -30.62 -3.40 23.40
CA SER A 9 -31.64 -4.32 22.90
C SER A 9 -32.28 -5.12 24.04
N GLN A 10 -33.34 -5.88 23.74
CA GLN A 10 -33.97 -6.81 24.70
C GLN A 10 -32.99 -7.85 25.26
N ASP A 11 -31.95 -8.20 24.49
CA ASP A 11 -30.89 -9.11 24.91
C ASP A 11 -29.76 -8.40 25.67
N GLY A 12 -29.87 -7.08 25.88
CA GLY A 12 -28.88 -6.25 26.56
C GLY A 12 -27.78 -5.70 25.66
N VAL A 13 -27.80 -5.94 24.35
CA VAL A 13 -26.74 -5.50 23.44
C VAL A 13 -26.83 -3.99 23.21
N PHE A 14 -25.71 -3.28 23.33
CA PHE A 14 -25.66 -1.84 23.03
C PHE A 14 -26.07 -1.54 21.58
N LEU A 15 -26.97 -0.58 21.41
CA LEU A 15 -27.47 -0.13 20.12
C LEU A 15 -26.88 1.22 19.72
N GLU A 16 -27.17 2.25 20.51
CA GLU A 16 -26.80 3.63 20.18
C GLU A 16 -26.82 4.54 21.44
N PRO A 17 -26.03 5.62 21.45
CA PRO A 17 -26.18 6.67 22.45
C PRO A 17 -27.43 7.51 22.15
N VAL A 18 -28.22 7.81 23.18
CA VAL A 18 -29.43 8.62 23.07
C VAL A 18 -29.43 9.75 24.10
N LEU A 19 -30.08 10.87 23.78
CA LEU A 19 -30.18 12.04 24.66
C LEU A 19 -31.48 11.99 25.46
N PHE A 20 -31.40 12.16 26.77
CA PHE A 20 -32.55 12.23 27.69
C PHE A 20 -32.51 13.51 28.52
N ASP A 21 -33.68 13.95 29.00
CA ASP A 21 -33.73 15.03 29.97
C ASP A 21 -33.20 14.55 31.33
N ALA A 22 -32.22 15.26 31.87
CA ALA A 22 -31.64 15.03 33.17
C ALA A 22 -32.70 14.99 34.29
N GLU A 23 -33.80 15.74 34.16
CA GLU A 23 -34.87 15.72 35.17
C GLU A 23 -35.64 14.38 35.15
N GLN A 24 -35.83 13.78 33.98
CA GLN A 24 -36.46 12.46 33.85
C GLN A 24 -35.56 11.35 34.40
N VAL A 25 -34.25 11.51 34.23
CA VAL A 25 -33.22 10.61 34.78
C VAL A 25 -33.14 10.69 36.30
N ARG A 26 -33.25 11.88 36.88
CA ARG A 26 -33.22 12.08 38.34
C ARG A 26 -34.49 11.61 39.05
N GLN A 27 -35.63 11.59 38.36
CA GLN A 27 -36.90 11.11 38.90
C GLN A 27 -36.92 9.58 39.06
N HIS A 28 -36.21 8.86 38.19
CA HIS A 28 -35.81 7.49 38.46
C HIS A 28 -34.72 7.51 39.53
N ASP A 29 -34.88 6.71 40.59
CA ASP A 29 -34.01 6.69 41.77
C ASP A 29 -32.53 6.83 41.37
N SER A 30 -31.76 7.70 42.01
CA SER A 30 -30.36 7.98 41.63
C SER A 30 -29.42 6.77 41.81
N ARG A 31 -29.95 5.66 42.35
CA ARG A 31 -29.30 4.35 42.46
C ARG A 31 -29.66 3.40 41.32
N GLN A 32 -30.66 3.73 40.50
CA GLN A 32 -31.14 2.91 39.41
C GLN A 32 -30.34 3.22 38.14
N ILE A 33 -29.59 2.22 37.67
CA ILE A 33 -28.75 2.35 36.46
C ILE A 33 -29.59 2.29 35.17
N SER A 34 -30.87 1.88 35.27
CA SER A 34 -31.78 1.68 34.14
C SER A 34 -32.98 2.64 34.19
N LEU A 35 -33.23 3.36 33.09
CA LEU A 35 -34.33 4.31 32.90
C LEU A 35 -35.57 3.67 32.23
N GLY A 36 -35.84 2.41 32.56
CA GLY A 36 -36.80 1.53 31.86
C GLY A 36 -36.11 0.33 31.21
N ASP A 37 -36.86 -0.50 30.46
CA ASP A 37 -36.42 -1.84 30.03
C ASP A 37 -35.21 -1.86 29.08
N ASN A 38 -34.78 -0.72 28.52
CA ASN A 38 -33.76 -0.69 27.48
C ASN A 38 -32.84 0.55 27.50
N ILE A 39 -32.80 1.32 28.60
CA ILE A 39 -32.00 2.55 28.69
C ILE A 39 -31.07 2.48 29.90
N ILE A 40 -29.77 2.57 29.68
CA ILE A 40 -28.70 2.42 30.67
C ILE A 40 -27.93 3.73 30.83
N THR A 41 -27.78 4.22 32.05
CA THR A 41 -27.01 5.44 32.36
C THR A 41 -25.52 5.19 32.56
N ALA A 42 -25.12 3.93 32.80
CA ALA A 42 -23.73 3.54 32.96
C ALA A 42 -22.93 3.75 31.68
N GLN A 43 -21.76 4.38 31.80
CA GLN A 43 -20.80 4.55 30.71
C GLN A 43 -20.23 3.21 30.27
N ILE A 44 -19.97 3.05 28.98
CA ILE A 44 -19.37 1.84 28.40
C ILE A 44 -17.85 1.95 28.57
N PRO A 45 -17.19 1.02 29.29
CA PRO A 45 -15.73 0.96 29.35
C PRO A 45 -15.09 0.74 27.97
N GLU A 46 -13.86 1.19 27.78
CA GLU A 46 -13.12 0.94 26.54
C GLU A 46 -12.72 -0.55 26.40
N GLY A 47 -12.63 -1.03 25.15
CA GLY A 47 -12.06 -2.36 24.84
C GLY A 47 -13.07 -3.48 24.55
N PHE A 48 -14.37 -3.23 24.63
CA PHE A 48 -15.38 -4.19 24.16
C PHE A 48 -15.46 -4.22 22.63
N PHE A 49 -15.56 -5.41 22.06
CA PHE A 49 -15.91 -5.60 20.65
C PHE A 49 -17.43 -5.43 20.45
N GLN A 50 -18.23 -5.94 21.39
CA GLN A 50 -19.67 -5.71 21.44
C GLN A 50 -20.15 -5.57 22.90
N PRO A 51 -20.35 -4.33 23.40
CA PRO A 51 -20.85 -4.12 24.76
C PRO A 51 -22.25 -4.72 24.94
N LYS A 52 -22.42 -5.51 26.00
CA LYS A 52 -23.71 -6.10 26.40
C LYS A 52 -23.96 -5.85 27.88
N TRP A 53 -25.15 -5.35 28.23
CA TRP A 53 -25.56 -5.15 29.61
C TRP A 53 -26.14 -6.44 30.18
N ASN A 54 -25.60 -6.92 31.31
CA ASN A 54 -26.10 -8.14 31.97
C ASN A 54 -27.10 -7.87 33.11
N GLY A 55 -27.49 -6.61 33.32
CA GLY A 55 -28.32 -6.18 34.45
C GLY A 55 -27.55 -5.41 35.52
N GLU A 56 -26.24 -5.67 35.66
CA GLU A 56 -25.39 -5.05 36.67
C GLU A 56 -24.20 -4.27 36.07
N GLN A 57 -23.61 -4.79 34.98
CA GLN A 57 -22.41 -4.25 34.36
C GLN A 57 -22.35 -4.55 32.85
N TRP A 58 -21.47 -3.83 32.16
CA TRP A 58 -21.10 -4.12 30.77
C TRP A 58 -20.21 -5.37 30.71
N VAL A 59 -20.60 -6.31 29.87
CA VAL A 59 -19.85 -7.53 29.54
C VAL A 59 -19.66 -7.64 28.03
N GLU A 60 -18.72 -8.47 27.61
CA GLU A 60 -18.50 -8.74 26.20
C GLU A 60 -19.64 -9.62 25.66
N GLY A 61 -20.28 -9.14 24.59
CA GLY A 61 -21.39 -9.82 23.93
C GLY A 61 -20.92 -10.90 22.96
N LEU A 62 -19.70 -10.79 22.44
CA LEU A 62 -19.10 -11.78 21.56
C LEU A 62 -18.41 -12.90 22.33
N THR A 63 -18.45 -14.10 21.77
CA THR A 63 -17.62 -15.21 22.23
C THR A 63 -16.16 -15.00 21.87
N GLN A 64 -15.25 -15.65 22.61
CA GLN A 64 -13.82 -15.62 22.28
C GLN A 64 -13.54 -16.07 20.83
N GLN A 65 -14.29 -17.06 20.33
CA GLN A 65 -14.15 -17.56 18.97
C GLN A 65 -14.52 -16.50 17.91
N GLU A 66 -15.56 -15.72 18.16
CA GLU A 66 -15.96 -14.61 17.27
C GLU A 66 -14.93 -13.48 17.30
N ILE A 67 -14.41 -13.16 18.49
CA ILE A 67 -13.34 -12.17 18.66
C ILE A 67 -12.07 -12.62 17.94
N ASP A 68 -11.70 -13.89 18.06
CA ASP A 68 -10.53 -14.47 17.39
C ASP A 68 -10.70 -14.43 15.87
N THR A 69 -11.92 -14.67 15.38
CA THR A 69 -12.25 -14.58 13.95
C THR A 69 -12.12 -13.15 13.43
N ILE A 70 -12.46 -12.14 14.24
CA ILE A 70 -12.26 -10.73 13.90
C ILE A 70 -10.77 -10.39 13.88
N LYS A 71 -10.01 -10.83 14.89
CA LYS A 71 -8.57 -10.59 15.01
C LYS A 71 -7.73 -11.33 13.96
N SER A 72 -8.19 -12.48 13.49
CA SER A 72 -7.48 -13.30 12.51
C SER A 72 -7.66 -12.83 11.07
N LYS A 73 -8.52 -11.82 10.81
CA LYS A 73 -8.67 -11.29 9.46
C LYS A 73 -7.37 -10.62 9.03
N PRO A 74 -6.82 -10.97 7.85
CA PRO A 74 -5.67 -10.28 7.30
C PRO A 74 -5.99 -8.79 7.22
N ILE A 75 -5.17 -7.97 7.87
CA ILE A 75 -5.28 -6.52 7.74
C ILE A 75 -4.87 -6.21 6.30
N PRO A 76 -5.74 -5.59 5.48
CA PRO A 76 -5.35 -5.18 4.15
C PRO A 76 -4.17 -4.22 4.26
N PRO A 77 -3.20 -4.28 3.34
CA PRO A 77 -2.06 -3.38 3.37
C PRO A 77 -2.56 -1.93 3.35
N THR A 78 -1.97 -1.12 4.20
CA THR A 78 -2.21 0.32 4.26
C THR A 78 -1.77 0.97 2.95
N GLU A 79 -2.33 2.13 2.62
CA GLU A 79 -1.92 2.90 1.43
C GLU A 79 -0.43 3.18 1.42
N LEU A 80 0.17 3.43 2.59
CA LEU A 80 1.60 3.66 2.75
C LEU A 80 2.44 2.43 2.38
N GLU A 81 2.01 1.23 2.79
CA GLU A 81 2.67 -0.02 2.44
C GLU A 81 2.58 -0.31 0.94
N ILE A 82 1.43 -0.02 0.32
CA ILE A 82 1.24 -0.16 -1.14
C ILE A 82 2.18 0.79 -1.89
N ILE A 83 2.25 2.05 -1.47
CA ILE A 83 3.14 3.05 -2.09
C ILE A 83 4.61 2.65 -1.91
N GLY A 84 4.98 2.16 -0.72
CA GLY A 84 6.33 1.66 -0.44
C GLY A 84 6.72 0.52 -1.38
N GLN A 85 5.84 -0.47 -1.58
CA GLN A 85 6.08 -1.57 -2.52
C GLN A 85 6.25 -1.07 -3.96
N GLN A 86 5.38 -0.16 -4.41
CA GLN A 86 5.49 0.42 -5.75
C GLN A 86 6.78 1.21 -5.97
N MET A 87 7.30 1.87 -4.92
CA MET A 87 8.55 2.61 -4.99
C MET A 87 9.74 1.66 -5.20
N VAL A 88 9.80 0.57 -4.43
CA VAL A 88 10.82 -0.47 -4.59
C VAL A 88 10.78 -1.08 -5.99
N ASP A 89 9.59 -1.42 -6.48
CA ASP A 89 9.43 -2.01 -7.82
C ASP A 89 9.92 -1.05 -8.92
N LYS A 90 9.62 0.26 -8.77
CA LYS A 90 10.09 1.29 -9.69
C LYS A 90 11.60 1.49 -9.63
N GLU A 91 12.20 1.48 -8.45
CA GLU A 91 13.65 1.59 -8.29
C GLU A 91 14.38 0.42 -8.96
N LEU A 92 13.87 -0.81 -8.79
CA LEU A 92 14.40 -1.99 -9.49
C LEU A 92 14.28 -1.85 -11.00
N GLN A 93 13.16 -1.33 -11.50
CA GLN A 93 12.98 -1.08 -12.93
C GLN A 93 13.96 -0.02 -13.45
N ILE A 94 14.16 1.07 -12.71
CA ILE A 94 15.11 2.14 -13.06
C ILE A 94 16.53 1.59 -13.11
N MET A 95 16.93 0.82 -12.10
CA MET A 95 18.25 0.19 -12.05
C MET A 95 18.49 -0.69 -13.27
N ARG A 96 17.51 -1.52 -13.65
CA ARG A 96 17.60 -2.38 -14.84
C ARG A 96 17.76 -1.56 -16.13
N LEU A 97 16.96 -0.51 -16.30
CA LEU A 97 17.04 0.36 -17.47
C LEU A 97 18.38 1.09 -17.55
N GLN A 98 18.96 1.50 -16.41
CA GLN A 98 20.29 2.10 -16.37
C GLN A 98 21.36 1.10 -16.81
N THR A 99 21.33 -0.13 -16.30
CA THR A 99 22.24 -1.20 -16.72
C THR A 99 22.12 -1.49 -18.22
N ASP A 100 20.89 -1.60 -18.74
CA ASP A 100 20.66 -1.86 -20.17
C ASP A 100 21.22 -0.71 -21.03
N ASN A 101 21.01 0.55 -20.62
CA ASN A 101 21.57 1.71 -21.31
C ASN A 101 23.11 1.74 -21.31
N GLU A 102 23.74 1.38 -20.20
CA GLU A 102 25.20 1.28 -20.12
C GLU A 102 25.76 0.21 -21.08
N VAL A 103 25.13 -0.97 -21.11
CA VAL A 103 25.52 -2.06 -22.00
C VAL A 103 25.33 -1.65 -23.47
N LEU A 104 24.20 -1.02 -23.81
CA LEU A 104 23.97 -0.51 -25.15
C LEU A 104 25.00 0.55 -25.55
N GLY A 105 25.37 1.45 -24.63
CA GLY A 105 26.43 2.44 -24.85
C GLY A 105 27.79 1.80 -25.17
N GLN A 106 28.16 0.75 -24.43
CA GLN A 106 29.40 0.00 -24.69
C GLN A 106 29.36 -0.72 -26.05
N GLN A 107 28.22 -1.31 -26.41
CA GLN A 107 28.06 -1.98 -27.70
C GLN A 107 28.14 -1.00 -28.88
N LEU A 108 27.56 0.20 -28.73
CA LEU A 108 27.65 1.27 -29.73
C LEU A 108 29.11 1.72 -29.91
N ALA A 109 29.81 2.02 -28.82
CA ALA A 109 31.22 2.41 -28.87
C ALA A 109 32.09 1.33 -29.54
N LYS A 110 31.83 0.04 -29.26
CA LYS A 110 32.52 -1.07 -29.92
C LYS A 110 32.25 -1.09 -31.43
N LYS A 111 30.99 -0.90 -31.85
CA LYS A 111 30.62 -0.87 -33.26
C LYS A 111 31.25 0.32 -33.99
N ASP A 112 31.31 1.49 -33.35
CA ASP A 112 31.95 2.67 -33.92
C ASP A 112 33.44 2.42 -34.17
N LEU A 113 34.14 1.76 -33.25
CA LEU A 113 35.54 1.35 -33.44
C LEU A 113 35.70 0.36 -34.61
N GLU A 114 34.79 -0.61 -34.74
CA GLU A 114 34.80 -1.56 -35.86
C GLU A 114 34.56 -0.87 -37.21
N ILE A 115 33.65 0.10 -37.25
CA ILE A 115 33.38 0.91 -38.45
C ILE A 115 34.61 1.73 -38.83
N ILE A 116 35.28 2.37 -37.86
CA ILE A 116 36.50 3.16 -38.11
C ILE A 116 37.58 2.25 -38.70
N GLN A 117 37.80 1.07 -38.13
CA GLN A 117 38.79 0.12 -38.65
C GLN A 117 38.48 -0.30 -40.09
N LEU A 118 37.22 -0.62 -40.38
CA LEU A 118 36.81 -0.99 -41.75
C LEU A 118 36.97 0.17 -42.74
N GLN A 119 36.76 1.41 -42.31
CA GLN A 119 36.99 2.60 -43.14
C GLN A 119 38.48 2.78 -43.45
N ASP A 120 39.35 2.61 -42.46
CA ASP A 120 40.80 2.67 -42.65
C ASP A 120 41.30 1.57 -43.59
N ASP A 121 40.83 0.34 -43.39
CA ASP A 121 41.18 -0.80 -44.25
C ASP A 121 40.74 -0.54 -45.70
N ASN A 122 39.52 -0.05 -45.90
CA ASN A 122 39.02 0.33 -47.23
C ASN A 122 39.85 1.46 -47.87
N HIS A 123 40.29 2.44 -47.08
CA HIS A 123 41.15 3.52 -47.56
C HIS A 123 42.49 2.99 -48.06
N VAL A 124 43.15 2.12 -47.28
CA VAL A 124 44.43 1.49 -47.63
C VAL A 124 44.31 0.60 -48.87
N LEU A 125 43.23 -0.17 -48.98
CA LEU A 125 42.95 -0.98 -50.16
C LEU A 125 42.76 -0.09 -51.41
N GLY A 126 42.00 1.00 -51.28
CA GLY A 126 41.81 1.99 -52.36
C GLY A 126 43.13 2.58 -52.85
N GLN A 127 44.04 2.96 -51.95
CA GLN A 127 45.37 3.45 -52.32
C GLN A 127 46.20 2.38 -53.05
N SER A 128 46.13 1.13 -52.58
CA SER A 128 46.85 0.00 -53.17
C SER A 128 46.38 -0.29 -54.60
N ILE A 129 45.06 -0.26 -54.83
CA ILE A 129 44.43 -0.43 -56.15
C ILE A 129 44.90 0.69 -57.09
N ALA A 130 44.80 1.95 -56.67
CA ALA A 130 45.24 3.08 -57.47
C ALA A 130 46.75 3.03 -57.81
N GLY A 131 47.57 2.45 -56.93
CA GLY A 131 48.98 2.18 -57.19
C GLY A 131 49.22 1.08 -58.23
N LEU A 132 48.43 0.01 -58.19
CA LEU A 132 48.47 -1.07 -59.19
C LEU A 132 48.00 -0.59 -60.56
N GLU A 133 46.90 0.16 -60.63
CA GLU A 133 46.36 0.75 -61.85
C GLU A 133 47.39 1.63 -62.57
N ARG A 134 48.10 2.48 -61.83
CA ARG A 134 49.20 3.30 -62.39
C ARG A 134 50.34 2.47 -62.96
N ARG A 135 50.72 1.37 -62.28
CA ARG A 135 51.80 0.48 -62.76
C ARG A 135 51.39 -0.27 -64.03
N LEU A 136 50.16 -0.76 -64.10
CA LEU A 136 49.64 -1.42 -65.30
C LEU A 136 49.58 -0.46 -66.49
N SER A 137 49.12 0.78 -66.27
CA SER A 137 49.07 1.80 -67.32
C SER A 137 50.44 2.24 -67.84
N LEU A 138 51.50 2.16 -67.02
CA LEU A 138 52.87 2.51 -67.42
C LEU A 138 53.67 1.34 -68.00
N GLY A 139 53.32 0.09 -67.68
CA GLY A 139 54.00 -1.12 -68.14
C GLY A 139 53.44 -1.74 -69.42
N GLY A 140 52.33 -1.23 -69.95
CA GLY A 140 51.75 -1.64 -71.23
C GLY A 140 52.30 -0.84 -72.41
N LEU A 141 53.53 -1.13 -72.84
CA LEU A 141 54.11 -0.77 -74.16
C LEU A 141 54.95 -1.94 -74.67
#